data_AF-A0A7K6DA83-F1
#
_entry.id   AF-A0A7K6DA83-F1
#
_cell.length_a   1.000
_cell.length_b   1.000
_cell.length_c   1.000
_cell.angle_alpha   90.00
_cell.angle_beta   90.00
_cell.angle_gamma   90.00
#
_symmetry.space_group_name_H-M   'P 1'
#
loop_
_entity.id
_entity.type
_entity.pdbx_description
1 polymer ?
#
loop_
_entity_poly.entity_id
_entity_poly.type
_entity_poly.pdbx_seq_one_letter_code
_entity_poly.pdbx_strand_id
1 'polypeptide(L)'
;ELPAVRMALAVVGKGSLAASFNCAYIFSGELFPTVIRQTGMGLGGTMARVGGMVAPLVRMAADVTPVLPLVIYGAAPIVAAIATCFLPETRGAALPE
;
A
#
# COMPACT_ATOMS: atom_id res chain seq x y z
N GLU A 1 4.07 -30.27 0.46
CA GLU A 1 5.11 -29.31 0.89
C GLU A 1 5.04 -27.94 0.20
N LEU A 2 5.29 -27.82 -1.13
CA LEU A 2 5.20 -26.52 -1.85
C LEU A 2 3.87 -25.74 -1.74
N PRO A 3 2.67 -26.36 -1.74
CA PRO A 3 1.43 -25.59 -1.70
C PRO A 3 1.19 -24.89 -0.36
N ALA A 4 1.58 -25.51 0.76
CA ALA A 4 1.46 -24.91 2.08
C ALA A 4 2.36 -23.67 2.22
N VAL A 5 3.60 -23.76 1.72
CA VAL A 5 4.55 -22.63 1.70
C VAL A 5 4.02 -21.48 0.84
N ARG A 6 3.50 -21.77 -0.37
CA ARG A 6 2.88 -20.74 -1.23
C ARG A 6 1.68 -20.08 -0.56
N MET A 7 0.83 -20.86 0.11
CA MET A 7 -0.34 -20.35 0.80
C MET A 7 0.06 -19.49 2.00
N ALA A 8 1.04 -19.91 2.79
CA ALA A 8 1.60 -19.13 3.89
C ALA A 8 2.15 -17.78 3.40
N LEU A 9 2.99 -17.77 2.35
CA LEU A 9 3.49 -16.53 1.76
C LEU A 9 2.35 -15.63 1.25
N ALA A 10 1.34 -16.20 0.61
CA ALA A 10 0.20 -15.44 0.09
C ALA A 10 -0.66 -14.84 1.21
N VAL A 11 -0.84 -15.56 2.32
CA VAL A 11 -1.58 -15.07 3.50
C VAL A 11 -0.79 -13.98 4.21
N VAL A 12 0.51 -14.17 4.41
CA VAL A 12 1.38 -13.14 5.00
C VAL A 12 1.36 -11.88 4.14
N GLY A 13 1.56 -12.00 2.83
CA GLY A 13 1.52 -10.85 1.92
C GLY A 13 0.20 -10.09 1.96
N LYS A 14 -0.95 -10.80 1.93
CA LYS A 14 -2.26 -10.14 2.07
C LYS A 14 -2.49 -9.52 3.45
N GLY A 15 -2.07 -10.21 4.50
CA GLY A 15 -2.18 -9.72 5.87
C GLY A 15 -1.39 -8.43 6.09
N SER A 16 -0.14 -8.40 5.62
CA SER A 16 0.72 -7.21 5.69
C SER A 16 0.13 -6.03 4.92
N LEU A 17 -0.49 -6.27 3.77
CA LEU A 17 -1.14 -5.21 2.98
C LEU A 17 -2.34 -4.62 3.74
N ALA A 18 -3.17 -5.47 4.36
CA ALA A 18 -4.31 -5.04 5.16
C ALA A 18 -3.87 -4.26 6.41
N ALA A 19 -2.85 -4.75 7.11
CA ALA A 19 -2.26 -4.07 8.27
C ALA A 19 -1.72 -2.68 7.89
N SER A 20 -0.98 -2.58 6.79
CA SER A 20 -0.43 -1.32 6.29
C SER A 20 -1.53 -0.32 5.95
N PHE A 21 -2.61 -0.77 5.32
CA PHE A 21 -3.77 0.08 5.01
C PHE A 21 -4.45 0.59 6.28
N ASN A 22 -4.60 -0.26 7.29
CA ASN A 22 -5.16 0.12 8.58
C ASN A 22 -4.27 1.12 9.34
N CYS A 23 -2.95 0.93 9.31
CA CYS A 23 -2.00 1.90 9.87
C CYS A 23 -2.12 3.25 9.17
N ALA A 24 -2.10 3.30 7.83
CA ALA A 24 -2.25 4.53 7.07
C ALA A 24 -3.58 5.26 7.38
N TYR A 25 -4.65 4.49 7.63
CA TYR A 25 -5.94 5.02 8.06
C TYR A 25 -5.87 5.70 9.44
N ILE A 26 -5.23 5.06 10.42
CA ILE A 26 -5.04 5.60 11.77
C ILE A 26 -4.13 6.84 11.73
N PHE A 27 -3.01 6.78 11.00
CA PHE A 27 -2.11 7.93 10.79
C PHE A 27 -2.84 9.12 10.16
N SER A 28 -3.71 8.87 9.19
CA SER A 28 -4.55 9.93 8.60
C SER A 28 -5.53 10.53 9.62
N GLY A 29 -5.90 9.76 10.64
CA GLY A 29 -6.70 10.25 11.77
C GLY A 29 -5.91 11.16 12.71
N GLU A 30 -4.66 10.83 12.99
CA GLU A 30 -3.81 11.55 13.95
C GLU A 30 -3.17 12.81 13.35
N LEU A 31 -2.80 12.76 12.06
CA LEU A 31 -2.04 13.83 11.42
C LEU A 31 -2.92 14.93 10.81
N PHE A 32 -4.17 14.61 10.44
CA PHE A 32 -5.04 15.52 9.70
C PHE A 32 -6.25 15.99 10.53
N PRO A 33 -6.48 17.32 10.65
CA PRO A 33 -7.71 17.85 11.23
C PRO A 33 -8.93 17.37 10.44
N THR A 34 -10.08 17.28 11.12
CA THR A 34 -11.33 16.66 10.66
C THR A 34 -11.77 17.10 9.25
N VAL A 35 -11.42 18.31 8.84
CA VAL A 35 -11.76 18.92 7.54
C VAL A 35 -11.10 18.22 6.35
N ILE A 36 -9.86 17.72 6.50
CA ILE A 36 -9.09 17.09 5.40
C ILE A 36 -8.96 15.57 5.52
N ARG A 37 -9.43 14.99 6.63
CA ARG A 37 -9.39 13.54 6.88
C ARG A 37 -10.15 12.73 5.82
N GLN A 38 -11.40 13.12 5.51
CA GLN A 38 -12.19 12.42 4.48
C GLN A 38 -11.57 12.54 3.08
N THR A 39 -10.96 13.69 2.76
CA THR A 39 -10.28 13.90 1.48
C THR A 39 -9.03 13.03 1.37
N GLY A 40 -8.22 12.92 2.43
CA GLY A 40 -7.06 12.03 2.48
C GLY A 40 -7.44 10.56 2.28
N MET A 41 -8.49 10.09 2.97
CA MET A 41 -8.99 8.73 2.81
C MET A 41 -9.57 8.48 1.41
N GLY A 42 -10.29 9.46 0.84
CA GLY A 42 -10.78 9.40 -0.54
C GLY A 42 -9.66 9.36 -1.57
N LEU A 43 -8.59 10.12 -1.37
CA LEU A 43 -7.39 10.10 -2.20
C LEU A 43 -6.67 8.75 -2.13
N GLY A 44 -6.52 8.16 -0.93
CA GLY A 44 -5.97 6.81 -0.78
C GLY A 44 -6.81 5.76 -1.51
N GLY A 45 -8.14 5.84 -1.40
CA GLY A 45 -9.07 4.96 -2.10
C GLY A 45 -9.00 5.10 -3.62
N THR A 46 -8.91 6.32 -4.15
CA THR A 46 -8.76 6.56 -5.60
C THR A 46 -7.41 6.06 -6.12
N MET A 47 -6.32 6.27 -5.39
CA MET A 47 -5.00 5.70 -5.74
C MET A 47 -5.03 4.16 -5.76
N ALA A 48 -5.74 3.52 -4.82
CA ALA A 48 -5.93 2.06 -4.86
C ALA A 48 -6.70 1.60 -6.11
N ARG A 49 -7.68 2.38 -6.59
CA ARG A 49 -8.39 2.11 -7.85
C ARG A 49 -7.47 2.27 -9.06
N VAL A 50 -6.63 3.29 -9.07
CA VAL A 50 -5.60 3.48 -10.12
C VAL A 50 -4.66 2.28 -10.16
N GLY A 51 -4.18 1.80 -9.01
CA GLY A 51 -3.38 0.57 -8.94
C GLY A 51 -4.10 -0.65 -9.54
N GLY A 52 -5.40 -0.78 -9.28
CA GLY A 52 -6.24 -1.82 -9.88
C GLY A 52 -6.40 -1.70 -11.40
N MET A 53 -6.44 -0.48 -11.95
CA MET A 53 -6.47 -0.24 -13.41
C MET A 53 -5.12 -0.51 -14.08
N VAL A 54 -4.02 -0.26 -13.37
CA VAL A 54 -2.66 -0.52 -13.85
C VAL A 54 -2.34 -2.01 -13.85
N ALA A 55 -2.96 -2.82 -12.97
CA ALA A 55 -2.72 -4.26 -12.88
C ALA A 55 -2.92 -5.04 -14.21
N PRO A 56 -4.04 -4.89 -14.95
CA PRO A 56 -4.22 -5.54 -16.24
C PRO A 56 -3.28 -4.99 -17.32
N LEU A 57 -2.93 -3.70 -17.29
CA LEU A 57 -1.96 -3.10 -18.21
C LEU A 57 -0.56 -3.71 -18.04
N VAL A 58 -0.13 -3.88 -16.79
CA VAL A 58 1.14 -4.55 -16.45
C VAL A 58 1.10 -6.02 -16.84
N ARG A 59 -0.06 -6.68 -16.71
CA ARG A 59 -0.24 -8.06 -17.18
C ARG A 59 -0.15 -8.18 -18.70
N MET A 60 -0.69 -7.23 -19.47
CA MET A 60 -0.51 -7.19 -20.93
C MET A 60 0.95 -6.96 -21.33
N ALA A 61 1.67 -6.12 -20.59
CA ALA A 61 3.11 -5.93 -20.80
C ALA A 61 3.96 -7.18 -20.44
N ALA A 62 3.41 -8.09 -19.62
CA ALA A 62 4.06 -9.36 -19.27
C ALA A 62 4.17 -10.33 -20.46
N ASP A 63 3.31 -10.18 -21.48
CA ASP A 63 3.31 -11.04 -22.66
C ASP A 63 4.58 -10.84 -23.52
N VAL A 64 5.23 -9.67 -23.41
CA VAL A 64 6.51 -9.37 -24.08
C VAL A 64 7.70 -9.79 -23.20
N THR A 65 7.62 -9.55 -21.89
CA THR A 65 8.68 -9.92 -20.93
C THR A 65 8.10 -10.39 -19.59
N PRO A 66 8.25 -11.68 -19.20
CA PRO A 66 7.64 -12.22 -17.99
C PRO A 66 8.27 -11.69 -16.69
N VAL A 67 9.44 -11.07 -16.76
CA VAL A 67 10.16 -10.49 -15.60
C VAL A 67 9.60 -9.12 -15.21
N LEU A 68 9.07 -8.37 -16.16
CA LEU A 68 8.59 -7.01 -15.97
C LEU A 68 7.48 -6.86 -14.92
N PRO A 69 6.40 -7.67 -14.92
CA PRO A 69 5.38 -7.58 -13.87
C PRO A 69 5.93 -7.91 -12.48
N LEU A 70 6.84 -8.89 -12.39
CA LEU A 70 7.43 -9.29 -11.10
C LEU A 70 8.22 -8.13 -10.48
N VAL A 71 9.01 -7.43 -11.29
CA VAL A 71 9.77 -6.25 -10.86
C VAL A 71 8.84 -5.11 -10.46
N ILE A 72 7.79 -4.83 -11.23
CA ILE A 72 6.85 -3.73 -10.93
C ILE A 72 6.10 -4.00 -9.61
N TYR A 73 5.51 -5.20 -9.46
CA TYR A 73 4.78 -5.56 -8.24
C TYR A 73 5.67 -5.70 -7.01
N GLY A 74 6.96 -6.04 -7.19
CA GLY A 74 7.93 -6.13 -6.10
C GLY A 74 8.54 -4.78 -5.71
N ALA A 75 8.91 -3.94 -6.68
CA ALA A 75 9.59 -2.67 -6.44
C ALA A 75 8.64 -1.58 -5.90
N ALA A 76 7.40 -1.52 -6.39
CA ALA A 76 6.41 -0.53 -5.94
C ALA A 76 6.18 -0.52 -4.41
N PRO A 77 5.92 -1.65 -3.73
CA PRO A 77 5.77 -1.66 -2.28
C PRO A 77 7.07 -1.37 -1.54
N ILE A 78 8.25 -1.69 -2.10
CA ILE A 78 9.54 -1.35 -1.50
C ILE A 78 9.74 0.17 -1.49
N VAL A 79 9.50 0.84 -2.62
CA VAL A 79 9.57 2.30 -2.70
C VAL A 79 8.57 2.94 -1.76
N ALA A 80 7.35 2.40 -1.68
CA ALA A 80 6.34 2.87 -0.72
C ALA A 80 6.81 2.69 0.74
N ALA A 81 7.40 1.55 1.09
CA ALA A 81 7.93 1.29 2.43
C ALA A 81 9.07 2.25 2.80
N ILE A 82 9.97 2.53 1.86
CA ILE A 82 11.04 3.52 2.06
C ILE A 82 10.44 4.90 2.27
N ALA A 83 9.46 5.31 1.44
CA ALA A 83 8.77 6.58 1.59
C ALA A 83 8.05 6.71 2.95
N THR A 84 7.43 5.63 3.45
CA THR A 84 6.82 5.64 4.78
C THR A 84 7.83 5.74 5.92
N CYS A 85 9.09 5.35 5.71
CA CYS A 85 10.15 5.52 6.71
C CYS A 85 10.55 6.99 6.88
N PHE A 86 10.31 7.84 5.86
CA PHE A 86 10.49 9.29 5.96
C PHE A 86 9.31 10.00 6.62
N LEU A 87 8.21 9.30 6.91
CA LEU A 87 7.06 9.92 7.57
C LEU A 87 7.41 10.22 9.03
N PRO A 88 7.19 11.46 9.52
CA PRO A 88 7.48 11.82 10.89
C PRO A 88 6.64 10.97 11.85
N GLU A 89 7.29 10.44 12.88
CA GLU A 89 6.65 9.64 13.93
C GLU A 89 5.57 10.48 14.63
N THR A 90 4.30 10.08 14.55
CA THR A 90 3.17 10.78 15.20
C THR A 90 2.98 10.39 16.66
N ARG A 91 3.71 9.38 17.15
CA ARG A 91 3.61 8.88 18.54
C ARG A 91 4.00 9.96 19.55
N GLY A 92 2.99 10.59 20.17
CA GLY A 92 3.16 11.54 21.28
C GLY A 92 3.05 13.02 20.89
N ALA A 93 2.73 13.35 19.64
CA ALA A 93 2.40 14.73 19.27
C ALA A 93 1.00 15.10 19.78
N ALA A 94 0.85 16.28 20.37
CA ALA A 94 -0.46 16.83 20.72
C ALA A 94 -1.27 17.02 19.43
N LEU A 95 -2.50 16.50 19.38
CA LEU A 95 -3.39 16.72 18.24
C LEU A 95 -3.54 18.24 18.03
N PRO A 96 -3.26 18.76 16.82
CA PRO A 96 -3.70 20.09 16.45
C PRO A 96 -5.23 20.09 16.48
N GLU A 97 -5.82 20.90 17.35
CA GLU A 97 -7.26 21.12 17.44
C GLU A 97 -7.84 21.65 16.12
#